data_AF-A0A7Y9LEQ3-F1
#
_entry.id   AF-A0A7Y9LEQ3-F1
#
_cell.length_a   1.000
_cell.length_b   1.000
_cell.length_c   1.000
_cell.angle_alpha   90.00
_cell.angle_beta   90.00
_cell.angle_gamma   90.00
#
_symmetry.space_group_name_H-M   'P 1'
#
loop_
_entity.id
_entity.type
_entity.pdbx_description
1 polymer ?
#
loop_
_entity_poly.entity_id
_entity_poly.type
_entity_poly.pdbx_seq_one_letter_code
_entity_poly.pdbx_strand_id
1 'polypeptide(L)'
;MADRPLGTPPPAPQPPPELPRRRSLLLRIAPAVGTFVILALAAVIIVAGSVQDNRKAAEQARRPVPSPVITAPPAVASDPAGEPDAIEFTTPQGRGELTVIDHTWLRKPGSSEVRLRVQVELRALDGVVDYDPAYFFAARDLANPVRAEDSFAHGDLDVGVLEPGDAARGYLTFLLPRGDVTLMMSSDAADWITAIKIVD
;
A
#
# COMPACT_ATOMS: atom_id res chain seq x y z
N MET A 1 -12.98 81.09 36.14
CA MET A 1 -12.37 80.91 37.47
C MET A 1 -12.09 79.43 37.63
N ALA A 2 -10.87 79.00 37.29
CA ALA A 2 -9.74 78.85 38.21
C ALA A 2 -9.94 77.60 39.09
N ASP A 3 -9.38 76.45 38.70
CA ASP A 3 -8.00 75.98 38.92
C ASP A 3 -7.92 75.10 40.18
N ARG A 4 -7.70 73.79 39.98
CA ARG A 4 -6.99 72.93 40.94
C ARG A 4 -6.53 71.65 40.24
N PRO A 5 -5.22 71.46 40.03
CA PRO A 5 -4.68 70.32 39.31
C PRO A 5 -4.28 69.16 40.25
N LEU A 6 -4.18 67.98 39.64
CA LEU A 6 -3.29 66.86 39.95
C LEU A 6 -3.35 66.23 41.36
N GLY A 7 -4.02 65.09 41.42
CA GLY A 7 -3.60 63.98 42.27
C GLY A 7 -3.45 62.74 41.39
N THR A 8 -2.24 62.47 40.87
CA THR A 8 -1.93 61.16 40.28
C THR A 8 -2.09 60.09 41.36
N PRO A 9 -2.73 58.95 41.08
CA PRO A 9 -2.84 57.88 42.07
C PRO A 9 -1.45 57.43 42.51
N PRO A 10 -1.27 57.08 43.80
CA PRO A 10 0.01 56.61 44.30
C PRO A 10 0.47 55.37 43.50
N PRO A 11 1.77 55.23 43.21
CA PRO A 11 2.27 54.04 42.56
C PRO A 11 1.96 52.82 43.44
N ALA A 12 1.44 51.77 42.80
CA ALA A 12 1.13 50.52 43.47
C ALA A 12 2.39 49.94 44.17
N PRO A 13 2.24 49.28 45.33
CA PRO A 13 3.37 48.65 46.02
C PRO A 13 4.09 47.68 45.08
N GLN A 14 5.39 47.90 44.85
CA GLN A 14 6.21 46.96 44.10
C GLN A 14 6.40 45.68 44.93
N PRO A 15 6.23 44.49 44.34
CA PRO A 15 6.55 43.25 45.03
C PRO A 15 8.06 43.20 45.34
N PRO A 16 8.46 42.62 46.49
CA PRO A 16 9.87 42.53 46.87
C PRO A 16 10.67 41.68 45.87
N PRO A 17 11.99 41.92 45.75
CA PRO A 17 12.85 41.14 44.86
C PRO A 17 12.85 39.66 45.28
N GLU A 18 12.40 38.78 44.39
CA GLU A 18 12.45 37.34 44.59
C GLU A 18 13.90 36.87 44.62
N LEU A 19 14.36 36.41 45.79
CA LEU A 19 15.62 35.70 45.94
C LEU A 19 15.59 34.38 45.14
N PRO A 20 16.71 33.92 44.56
CA PRO A 20 16.78 32.66 43.84
C PRO A 20 16.44 31.51 44.77
N ARG A 21 15.24 30.95 44.59
CA ARG A 21 14.70 29.85 45.40
C ARG A 21 15.40 28.55 45.03
N ARG A 22 16.60 28.34 45.60
CA ARG A 22 17.24 27.03 45.74
C ARG A 22 16.34 26.14 46.63
N ARG A 23 15.57 25.24 46.01
CA ARG A 23 14.87 24.06 46.57
C ARG A 23 14.12 23.46 45.37
N SER A 24 14.20 22.21 44.98
CA SER A 24 14.67 20.99 45.62
C SER A 24 14.86 19.98 44.49
N LEU A 25 16.03 19.35 44.41
CA LEU A 25 16.27 18.16 43.59
C LEU A 25 15.44 17.00 44.17
N LEU A 26 14.15 17.04 43.91
CA LEU A 26 13.23 15.92 44.10
C LEU A 26 13.49 14.93 42.97
N LEU A 27 14.42 14.00 43.25
CA LEU A 27 14.18 12.57 43.14
C LEU A 27 13.05 12.18 42.16
N ARG A 28 13.31 12.30 40.85
CA ARG A 28 12.59 11.53 39.83
C ARG A 28 13.53 10.44 39.34
N ILE A 29 13.63 9.39 40.14
CA ILE A 29 14.10 8.09 39.65
C ILE A 29 12.98 7.62 38.72
N ALA A 30 13.16 7.85 37.43
CA ALA A 30 12.32 7.28 36.40
C ALA A 30 12.41 5.74 36.50
N PRO A 31 11.31 5.00 36.32
CA PRO A 31 11.30 3.55 36.41
C PRO A 31 11.91 2.96 35.13
N ALA A 32 13.23 3.04 34.99
CA ALA A 32 13.98 2.48 33.87
C ALA A 32 14.12 0.93 33.94
N VAL A 33 13.29 0.27 34.74
CA VAL A 33 13.28 -1.20 34.91
C VAL A 33 12.11 -1.85 34.16
N GLY A 34 11.05 -1.10 33.82
CA GLY A 34 9.87 -1.65 33.13
C GLY A 34 10.07 -1.92 31.64
N THR A 35 10.81 -1.07 30.94
CA THR A 35 11.01 -1.17 29.47
C THR A 35 11.88 -2.36 29.08
N PHE A 36 12.88 -2.71 29.89
CA PHE A 36 13.72 -3.89 29.63
C PHE A 36 12.93 -5.20 29.70
N VAL A 37 11.97 -5.31 30.64
CA VAL A 37 11.14 -6.50 30.78
C VAL A 37 10.19 -6.65 29.58
N ILE A 38 9.62 -5.55 29.09
CA ILE A 38 8.72 -5.58 27.92
C ILE A 38 9.49 -5.94 26.64
N LEU A 39 10.68 -5.34 26.43
CA LEU A 39 11.53 -5.66 25.28
C LEU A 39 12.05 -7.10 25.32
N ALA A 40 12.45 -7.59 26.49
CA ALA A 40 12.86 -8.98 26.66
C ALA A 40 11.69 -9.95 26.40
N LEU A 41 10.48 -9.63 26.87
CA LEU A 41 9.29 -10.45 26.62
C LEU A 41 8.92 -10.47 25.13
N ALA A 42 8.96 -9.32 24.44
CA ALA A 42 8.74 -9.24 23.00
C ALA A 42 9.79 -10.05 22.21
N ALA A 43 11.06 -9.96 22.59
CA ALA A 43 12.12 -10.76 21.98
C ALA A 43 11.92 -12.27 22.19
N VAL A 44 11.48 -12.69 23.40
CA VAL A 44 11.17 -14.09 23.69
C VAL A 44 9.96 -14.57 22.88
N ILE A 45 8.91 -13.75 22.70
CA ILE A 45 7.75 -14.10 21.86
C ILE A 45 8.16 -14.25 20.40
N ILE A 46 8.98 -13.34 19.86
CA ILE A 46 9.48 -13.40 18.48
C ILE A 46 10.33 -14.66 18.28
N VAL A 47 11.27 -14.94 19.20
CA VAL A 47 12.14 -16.13 19.11
C VAL A 47 11.34 -17.42 19.30
N ALA A 48 10.36 -17.46 20.22
CA ALA A 48 9.51 -18.62 20.42
C ALA A 48 8.59 -18.88 19.22
N GLY A 49 8.08 -17.83 18.57
CA GLY A 49 7.36 -17.92 17.30
C GLY A 49 8.22 -18.52 16.18
N SER A 50 9.43 -18.00 15.98
CA SER A 50 10.35 -18.50 14.94
C SER A 50 10.77 -19.96 15.14
N VAL A 51 10.84 -20.45 16.39
CA VAL A 51 11.16 -21.88 16.66
C VAL A 51 9.93 -22.78 16.44
N GLN A 52 8.71 -22.28 16.64
CA GLN A 52 7.49 -23.05 16.32
C GLN A 52 7.26 -23.20 14.82
N ASP A 53 7.54 -22.16 14.03
CA ASP A 53 7.43 -22.24 12.56
C ASP A 53 8.46 -23.21 11.96
N ASN A 54 9.69 -23.23 12.51
CA ASN A 54 10.70 -24.21 12.11
C ASN A 54 10.36 -25.65 12.54
N ARG A 55 9.65 -25.85 13.65
CA ARG A 55 9.21 -27.20 14.07
C ARG A 55 8.07 -27.73 13.22
N LYS A 56 7.14 -26.87 12.79
CA LYS A 56 6.09 -27.24 11.82
C LYS A 56 6.69 -27.62 10.47
N ALA A 57 7.71 -26.89 10.01
CA ALA A 57 8.47 -27.24 8.80
C ALA A 57 9.20 -28.60 8.93
N ALA A 58 9.73 -28.93 10.11
CA ALA A 58 10.44 -30.19 10.36
C ALA A 58 9.52 -31.43 10.43
N GLU A 59 8.27 -31.28 10.89
CA GLU A 59 7.28 -32.39 10.88
C GLU A 59 6.66 -32.61 9.49
N GLN A 60 6.56 -31.57 8.66
CA GLN A 60 6.10 -31.68 7.26
C GLN A 60 7.11 -32.39 6.35
N ALA A 61 8.39 -32.41 6.71
CA ALA A 61 9.46 -33.09 5.96
C ALA A 61 9.46 -34.62 6.08
N ARG A 62 8.59 -35.23 6.91
CA ARG A 62 8.51 -36.69 7.12
C ARG A 62 7.28 -37.37 6.53
N ARG A 63 6.38 -36.64 5.87
CA ARG A 63 5.40 -37.28 4.99
C ARG A 63 6.02 -37.43 3.60
N PRO A 64 5.87 -38.59 2.93
CA PRO A 64 6.17 -38.67 1.51
C PRO A 64 5.18 -37.74 0.80
N VAL A 65 5.62 -36.52 0.54
CA VAL A 65 4.88 -35.57 -0.30
C VAL A 65 5.09 -36.06 -1.74
N PRO A 66 4.02 -36.34 -2.49
CA PRO A 66 4.14 -36.66 -3.91
C PRO A 66 4.93 -35.54 -4.60
N SER A 67 5.75 -35.93 -5.57
CA SER A 67 6.64 -35.07 -6.36
C SER A 67 6.08 -33.67 -6.58
N PRO A 68 6.89 -32.60 -6.50
CA PRO A 68 6.43 -31.26 -6.82
C PRO A 68 5.81 -31.31 -8.21
N VAL A 69 4.49 -31.21 -8.27
CA VAL A 69 3.82 -30.75 -9.47
C VAL A 69 4.34 -29.33 -9.58
N ILE A 70 5.28 -29.14 -10.51
CA ILE A 70 5.57 -27.83 -11.07
C ILE A 70 4.20 -27.36 -11.58
N THR A 71 3.48 -26.63 -10.75
CA THR A 71 2.36 -25.83 -11.22
C THR A 71 3.04 -24.87 -12.18
N ALA A 72 2.63 -24.96 -13.44
CA ALA A 72 3.17 -24.19 -14.54
C ALA A 72 3.37 -22.72 -14.16
N PRO A 73 4.28 -21.98 -14.82
CA PRO A 73 4.27 -20.52 -14.79
C PRO A 73 2.81 -20.01 -14.86
N PRO A 74 2.41 -18.94 -14.14
CA PRO A 74 1.03 -18.43 -14.23
C PRO A 74 0.67 -18.38 -15.69
N ALA A 75 -0.45 -19.03 -16.04
CA ALA A 75 -0.82 -19.27 -17.42
C ALA A 75 -0.78 -17.93 -18.14
N VAL A 76 0.23 -17.72 -18.98
CA VAL A 76 0.17 -16.68 -19.98
C VAL A 76 -0.87 -17.21 -20.93
N ALA A 77 -2.09 -16.76 -20.70
CA ALA A 77 -3.17 -16.83 -21.63
C ALA A 77 -2.61 -16.31 -22.97
N SER A 78 -2.35 -17.23 -23.90
CA SER A 78 -1.77 -16.95 -25.21
C SER A 78 -2.52 -17.79 -26.23
N ASP A 79 -3.78 -17.42 -26.48
CA ASP A 79 -4.54 -17.88 -27.63
C ASP A 79 -4.82 -16.69 -28.57
N PRO A 80 -4.35 -16.72 -29.85
CA PRO A 80 -4.56 -15.64 -30.82
C PRO A 80 -6.02 -15.47 -31.31
N ALA A 81 -7.02 -15.99 -30.59
CA ALA A 81 -8.43 -15.91 -30.96
C ALA A 81 -9.37 -15.97 -29.73
N GLY A 82 -9.42 -14.90 -28.94
CA GLY A 82 -10.53 -14.65 -27.99
C GLY A 82 -10.35 -15.23 -26.59
N GLU A 83 -9.33 -14.77 -25.88
CA GLU A 83 -9.09 -15.07 -24.45
C GLU A 83 -9.77 -14.01 -23.56
N PRO A 84 -10.21 -14.35 -22.33
CA PRO A 84 -11.09 -13.47 -21.58
C PRO A 84 -10.36 -12.19 -21.15
N ASP A 85 -11.03 -11.06 -21.35
CA ASP A 85 -10.65 -9.78 -20.77
C ASP A 85 -10.61 -9.80 -19.23
N ALA A 86 -11.00 -10.91 -18.60
CA ALA A 86 -11.12 -11.10 -17.17
C ALA A 86 -10.19 -12.20 -16.65
N ILE A 87 -9.52 -11.95 -15.51
CA ILE A 87 -8.75 -12.97 -14.79
C ILE A 87 -9.03 -12.89 -13.29
N GLU A 88 -9.24 -14.05 -12.67
CA GLU A 88 -9.36 -14.18 -11.22
C GLU A 88 -8.01 -14.03 -10.51
N PHE A 89 -8.01 -13.38 -9.35
CA PHE A 89 -6.88 -13.27 -8.45
C PHE A 89 -7.28 -13.61 -7.01
N THR A 90 -6.30 -14.00 -6.20
CA THR A 90 -6.51 -14.37 -4.79
C THR A 90 -5.57 -13.54 -3.92
N THR A 91 -6.12 -12.93 -2.88
CA THR A 91 -5.37 -12.25 -1.81
C THR A 91 -5.45 -13.09 -0.53
N PRO A 92 -4.66 -12.77 0.52
CA PRO A 92 -4.81 -13.43 1.81
C PRO A 92 -6.20 -13.24 2.46
N GLN A 93 -6.98 -12.26 2.03
CA GLN A 93 -8.25 -11.85 2.62
C GLN A 93 -9.47 -12.16 1.76
N GLY A 94 -9.29 -12.54 0.49
CA GLY A 94 -10.39 -12.83 -0.42
C GLY A 94 -9.96 -13.20 -1.83
N ARG A 95 -10.94 -13.28 -2.73
CA ARG A 95 -10.74 -13.51 -4.17
C ARG A 95 -11.47 -12.45 -4.96
N GLY A 96 -10.87 -12.06 -6.08
CA GLY A 96 -11.45 -11.09 -6.99
C GLY A 96 -11.26 -11.48 -8.44
N GLU A 97 -11.85 -10.66 -9.31
CA GLU A 97 -11.71 -10.73 -10.75
C GLU A 97 -11.27 -9.35 -11.26
N LEU A 98 -10.24 -9.33 -12.09
CA LEU A 98 -9.78 -8.15 -12.81
C LEU A 98 -10.21 -8.26 -14.26
N THR A 99 -10.99 -7.30 -14.76
CA THR A 99 -11.42 -7.22 -16.15
C THR A 99 -10.85 -5.97 -16.83
N VAL A 100 -10.29 -6.11 -18.03
CA VAL A 100 -9.94 -5.00 -18.92
C VAL A 100 -11.16 -4.65 -19.77
N ILE A 101 -11.72 -3.46 -19.59
CA ILE A 101 -12.92 -3.02 -20.34
C ILE A 101 -12.53 -2.44 -21.69
N ASP A 102 -11.51 -1.58 -21.72
CA ASP A 102 -11.06 -0.86 -22.90
C ASP A 102 -9.61 -0.38 -22.70
N HIS A 103 -8.95 0.00 -23.78
CA HIS A 103 -7.65 0.64 -23.71
C HIS A 103 -7.43 1.64 -24.85
N THR A 104 -6.64 2.68 -24.60
CA THR A 104 -6.29 3.67 -25.60
C THR A 104 -4.87 4.17 -25.42
N TRP A 105 -4.21 4.44 -26.54
CA TRP A 105 -2.92 5.12 -26.56
C TRP A 105 -3.10 6.63 -26.62
N LEU A 106 -2.54 7.33 -25.64
CA LEU A 106 -2.56 8.78 -25.54
C LEU A 106 -1.19 9.34 -25.89
N ARG A 107 -1.15 10.41 -26.68
CA ARG A 107 0.05 11.19 -26.94
C ARG A 107 -0.24 12.65 -26.64
N LYS A 108 0.59 13.27 -25.82
CA LYS A 108 0.51 14.71 -25.57
C LYS A 108 1.01 15.47 -26.81
N PRO A 109 0.26 16.45 -27.36
CA PRO A 109 0.72 17.25 -28.49
C PRO A 109 2.08 17.91 -28.19
N GLY A 110 3.02 17.79 -29.12
CA GLY A 110 4.38 18.32 -28.94
C GLY A 110 5.28 17.51 -28.01
N SER A 111 4.83 16.35 -27.51
CA SER A 111 5.66 15.41 -26.74
C SER A 111 5.89 14.11 -27.52
N SER A 112 7.07 13.51 -27.34
CA SER A 112 7.35 12.14 -27.75
C SER A 112 6.80 11.11 -26.76
N GLU A 113 6.34 11.55 -25.58
CA GLU A 113 5.75 10.67 -24.58
C GLU A 113 4.44 10.05 -25.08
N VAL A 114 4.37 8.73 -24.92
CA VAL A 114 3.20 7.92 -25.23
C VAL A 114 2.76 7.26 -23.93
N ARG A 115 1.46 7.35 -23.64
CA ARG A 115 0.84 6.73 -22.47
C ARG A 115 -0.19 5.71 -22.92
N LEU A 116 -0.22 4.56 -22.26
CA LEU A 116 -1.33 3.63 -22.34
C LEU A 116 -2.33 4.01 -21.25
N ARG A 117 -3.60 4.19 -21.59
CA ARG A 117 -4.69 4.34 -20.64
C ARG A 117 -5.60 3.11 -20.76
N VAL A 118 -5.75 2.36 -19.68
CA VAL A 118 -6.53 1.12 -19.62
C VAL A 118 -7.70 1.33 -18.69
N GLN A 119 -8.92 1.06 -19.14
CA GLN A 119 -10.09 0.99 -18.28
C GLN A 119 -10.19 -0.40 -17.69
N VAL A 120 -10.29 -0.49 -16.37
CA VAL A 120 -10.40 -1.77 -15.66
C VAL A 120 -11.64 -1.79 -14.78
N GLU A 121 -12.13 -3.00 -14.53
CA GLU A 121 -13.07 -3.33 -13.46
C GLU A 121 -12.44 -4.34 -12.53
N LEU A 122 -12.51 -4.08 -11.23
CA LEU A 122 -12.21 -5.05 -10.19
C LEU A 122 -13.51 -5.45 -9.52
N ARG A 123 -13.71 -6.75 -9.32
CA ARG A 123 -14.87 -7.28 -8.61
C ARG A 123 -14.42 -8.22 -7.51
N ALA A 124 -14.95 -8.04 -6.30
CA ALA A 124 -14.73 -9.00 -5.22
C ALA A 124 -15.70 -10.18 -5.37
N LEU A 125 -15.17 -11.40 -5.49
CA LEU A 125 -15.95 -12.63 -5.59
C LEU A 125 -16.25 -13.19 -4.20
N ASP A 126 -15.26 -13.19 -3.32
CA ASP A 126 -15.41 -13.51 -1.90
C ASP A 126 -14.36 -12.79 -1.05
N GLY A 127 -14.59 -12.79 0.27
CA GLY A 127 -13.72 -12.10 1.21
C GLY A 127 -13.65 -10.59 0.96
N VAL A 128 -12.62 -9.96 1.52
CA VAL A 128 -12.40 -8.53 1.37
C VAL A 128 -11.20 -8.33 0.46
N VAL A 129 -11.34 -7.46 -0.55
CA VAL A 129 -10.30 -7.16 -1.52
C VAL A 129 -9.93 -5.69 -1.43
N ASP A 130 -8.74 -5.39 -0.95
CA ASP A 130 -8.11 -4.09 -1.10
C ASP A 130 -7.55 -3.91 -2.52
N TYR A 131 -7.68 -2.71 -3.06
CA TYR A 131 -7.13 -2.35 -4.36
C TYR A 131 -6.49 -0.96 -4.31
N ASP A 132 -5.37 -0.84 -5.00
CA ASP A 132 -4.59 0.39 -5.13
C ASP A 132 -3.98 0.40 -6.54
N PRO A 133 -4.05 1.52 -7.29
CA PRO A 133 -3.35 1.66 -8.57
C PRO A 133 -1.86 1.28 -8.50
N ALA A 134 -1.21 1.43 -7.34
CA ALA A 134 0.18 1.06 -7.12
C ALA A 134 0.47 -0.44 -7.27
N TYR A 135 -0.56 -1.29 -7.25
CA TYR A 135 -0.46 -2.74 -7.45
C TYR A 135 -0.45 -3.16 -8.92
N PHE A 136 -0.65 -2.21 -9.85
CA PHE A 136 -0.73 -2.48 -11.27
C PHE A 136 0.54 -2.10 -12.01
N PHE A 137 0.93 -2.98 -12.93
CA PHE A 137 2.11 -2.84 -13.76
C PHE A 137 1.79 -3.20 -15.20
N ALA A 138 2.43 -2.53 -16.16
CA ALA A 138 2.37 -2.86 -17.56
C ALA A 138 3.78 -3.07 -18.10
N ALA A 139 3.98 -4.10 -18.93
CA ALA A 139 5.28 -4.40 -19.49
C ALA A 139 5.16 -4.94 -20.91
N ARG A 140 6.05 -4.48 -21.80
CA ARG A 140 6.32 -5.16 -23.09
C ARG A 140 7.32 -6.30 -22.92
N ASP A 141 8.23 -6.13 -21.98
CA ASP A 141 9.23 -7.09 -21.55
C ASP A 141 9.11 -7.20 -20.02
N LEU A 142 8.80 -8.41 -19.53
CA LEU A 142 8.61 -8.69 -18.11
C LEU A 142 9.85 -8.38 -17.26
N ALA A 143 11.03 -8.21 -17.87
CA ALA A 143 12.24 -7.76 -17.19
C ALA A 143 12.19 -6.28 -16.75
N ASN A 144 11.31 -5.46 -17.35
CA ASN A 144 11.19 -4.03 -17.05
C ASN A 144 9.72 -3.59 -16.95
N PRO A 145 8.99 -4.00 -15.90
CA PRO A 145 7.63 -3.58 -15.68
C PRO A 145 7.55 -2.11 -15.26
N VAL A 146 6.58 -1.40 -15.83
CA VAL A 146 6.28 -0.01 -15.48
C VAL A 146 5.03 0.01 -14.62
N ARG A 147 5.12 0.62 -13.43
CA ARG A 147 3.97 0.81 -12.54
C ARG A 147 2.97 1.82 -13.15
N ALA A 148 1.69 1.69 -12.81
CA ALA A 148 0.72 2.74 -13.10
C ALA A 148 1.17 4.10 -12.52
N GLU A 149 0.94 5.18 -13.27
CA GLU A 149 1.18 6.54 -12.82
C GLU A 149 0.15 6.90 -11.73
N ASP A 150 0.61 7.56 -10.66
CA ASP A 150 -0.26 8.24 -9.71
C ASP A 150 -0.90 9.43 -10.43
N SER A 151 -2.09 9.21 -11.00
CA SER A 151 -2.86 10.22 -11.71
C SER A 151 -4.16 10.47 -10.97
N PHE A 152 -4.42 11.74 -10.67
CA PHE A 152 -5.69 12.20 -10.09
C PHE A 152 -6.62 12.75 -11.18
N ALA A 153 -6.48 12.25 -12.41
CA ALA A 153 -7.36 12.67 -13.49
C ALA A 153 -8.75 12.08 -13.25
N HIS A 154 -9.76 12.73 -13.82
CA HIS A 154 -11.13 12.29 -13.64
C HIS A 154 -11.33 10.87 -14.22
N GLY A 155 -11.91 10.00 -13.40
CA GLY A 155 -12.20 8.60 -13.75
C GLY A 155 -11.04 7.64 -13.52
N ASP A 156 -9.90 8.09 -13.01
CA ASP A 156 -8.81 7.17 -12.64
C ASP A 156 -9.25 6.27 -11.48
N LEU A 157 -8.70 5.06 -11.43
CA LEU A 157 -9.01 4.09 -10.38
C LEU A 157 -8.55 4.66 -9.02
N ASP A 158 -9.45 4.71 -8.04
CA ASP A 158 -9.12 5.20 -6.70
C ASP A 158 -8.48 4.07 -5.86
N VAL A 159 -8.05 4.39 -4.64
CA VAL A 159 -7.69 3.41 -3.63
C VAL A 159 -8.94 3.02 -2.85
N GLY A 160 -9.14 1.74 -2.60
CA GLY A 160 -10.33 1.30 -1.89
C GLY A 160 -10.30 -0.14 -1.40
N VAL A 161 -11.45 -0.52 -0.86
CA VAL A 161 -11.72 -1.86 -0.36
C VAL A 161 -13.08 -2.30 -0.89
N LEU A 162 -13.16 -3.51 -1.41
CA LEU A 162 -14.36 -4.14 -1.95
C LEU A 162 -14.83 -5.24 -0.99
N GLU A 163 -16.13 -5.22 -0.67
CA GLU A 163 -16.80 -6.34 -0.01
C GLU A 163 -17.31 -7.36 -1.04
N PRO A 164 -17.64 -8.61 -0.65
CA PRO A 164 -18.11 -9.61 -1.62
C PRO A 164 -19.29 -9.13 -2.45
N GLY A 165 -19.13 -9.15 -3.78
CA GLY A 165 -20.12 -8.69 -4.75
C GLY A 165 -19.95 -7.24 -5.21
N ASP A 166 -19.15 -6.43 -4.50
CA ASP A 166 -18.82 -5.07 -4.93
C ASP A 166 -17.89 -5.06 -6.14
N ALA A 167 -17.93 -3.95 -6.87
CA ALA A 167 -17.02 -3.69 -7.97
C ALA A 167 -16.53 -2.24 -7.99
N ALA A 168 -15.26 -2.06 -8.35
CA ALA A 168 -14.64 -0.77 -8.65
C ALA A 168 -14.33 -0.69 -10.15
N ARG A 169 -14.49 0.51 -10.72
CA ARG A 169 -14.10 0.79 -12.10
C ARG A 169 -13.27 2.05 -12.16
N GLY A 170 -12.27 2.07 -13.03
CA GLY A 170 -11.47 3.25 -13.24
C GLY A 170 -10.43 3.07 -14.32
N TYR A 171 -9.67 4.13 -14.58
CA TYR A 171 -8.55 4.12 -15.51
C TYR A 171 -7.22 3.94 -14.79
N LEU A 172 -6.34 3.16 -15.39
CA LEU A 172 -4.91 3.07 -15.08
C LEU A 172 -4.13 3.69 -16.24
N THR A 173 -3.11 4.48 -15.93
CA THR A 173 -2.27 5.13 -16.95
C THR A 173 -0.83 4.69 -16.79
N PHE A 174 -0.17 4.35 -17.89
CA PHE A 174 1.21 3.88 -17.88
C PHE A 174 2.03 4.63 -18.93
N LEU A 175 3.24 5.06 -18.58
CA LEU A 175 4.17 5.70 -19.51
C LEU A 175 5.10 4.65 -20.14
N LEU A 176 4.76 4.20 -21.35
CA LEU A 176 5.57 3.22 -22.08
C LEU A 176 5.41 3.38 -23.60
N PRO A 177 6.36 2.86 -24.41
CA PRO A 177 6.23 2.85 -25.86
C PRO A 177 5.02 2.04 -26.34
N ARG A 178 4.36 2.51 -27.41
CA ARG A 178 3.22 1.81 -28.06
C ARG A 178 3.59 0.39 -28.52
N GLY A 179 2.63 -0.53 -28.41
CA GLY A 179 2.66 -1.90 -28.91
C GLY A 179 1.96 -2.87 -27.96
N ASP A 180 2.00 -4.17 -28.25
CA ASP A 180 1.49 -5.21 -27.34
C ASP A 180 2.13 -5.11 -25.96
N VAL A 181 1.30 -5.19 -24.91
CA VAL A 181 1.73 -5.13 -23.51
C VAL A 181 1.04 -6.22 -22.70
N THR A 182 1.65 -6.55 -21.57
CA THR A 182 1.04 -7.39 -20.53
C THR A 182 0.73 -6.50 -19.33
N LEU A 183 -0.55 -6.37 -19.00
CA LEU A 183 -1.02 -5.79 -17.73
C LEU A 183 -0.89 -6.83 -16.64
N MET A 184 -0.37 -6.45 -15.48
CA MET A 184 -0.15 -7.32 -14.33
C MET A 184 -0.71 -6.68 -13.07
N MET A 185 -1.23 -7.51 -12.18
CA MET A 185 -1.65 -7.11 -10.84
C MET A 185 -0.91 -7.93 -9.79
N SER A 186 -0.44 -7.24 -8.75
CA SER A 186 0.32 -7.79 -7.62
C SER A 186 -0.54 -7.78 -6.35
N SER A 187 -0.41 -8.78 -5.47
CA SER A 187 -0.99 -8.68 -4.10
C SER A 187 -0.11 -7.87 -3.17
N ASP A 188 1.18 -7.86 -3.45
CA ASP A 188 2.21 -7.15 -2.71
C ASP A 188 3.39 -6.83 -3.63
N ALA A 189 4.39 -6.11 -3.13
CA ALA A 189 5.51 -5.64 -3.95
C ALA A 189 6.46 -6.76 -4.45
N ALA A 190 6.21 -8.05 -4.14
CA ALA A 190 7.14 -9.14 -4.44
C ALA A 190 6.54 -10.30 -5.24
N ASP A 191 5.22 -10.55 -5.15
CA ASP A 191 4.56 -11.67 -5.83
C ASP A 191 3.45 -11.20 -6.80
N TRP A 192 3.69 -11.39 -8.10
CA TRP A 192 2.73 -11.09 -9.17
C TRP A 192 1.64 -12.16 -9.21
N ILE A 193 0.36 -11.78 -9.20
CA ILE A 193 -0.73 -12.76 -9.16
C ILE A 193 -1.28 -13.07 -10.55
N THR A 194 -1.49 -12.05 -11.38
CA THR A 194 -2.23 -12.22 -12.63
C THR A 194 -1.71 -11.32 -13.75
N ALA A 195 -1.90 -11.77 -15.01
CA ALA A 195 -1.38 -11.10 -16.20
C ALA A 195 -2.34 -11.21 -17.39
N ILE A 196 -2.75 -10.07 -17.96
CA ILE A 196 -3.62 -9.96 -19.16
C ILE A 196 -2.82 -9.36 -20.32
N LYS A 197 -2.90 -9.97 -21.50
CA LYS A 197 -2.30 -9.39 -22.71
C LYS A 197 -3.24 -8.35 -23.32
N ILE A 198 -2.72 -7.16 -23.60
CA ILE A 198 -3.39 -6.09 -24.33
C ILE A 198 -2.70 -5.96 -25.69
N VAL A 199 -3.48 -6.12 -26.76
CA VAL A 199 -3.03 -6.05 -28.16
C VAL A 199 -3.40 -4.68 -28.73
N ASP A 200 -2.45 -4.02 -29.41
CA ASP A 200 -2.63 -2.68 -30.02
C ASP A 200 -3.57 -2.63 -31.23
#